data_AF-A0A1A8ICM8-F1
#
_entry.id   AF-A0A1A8ICM8-F1
#
_cell.length_a   1.000
_cell.length_b   1.000
_cell.length_c   1.000
_cell.angle_alpha   90.00
_cell.angle_beta   90.00
_cell.angle_gamma   90.00
#
_symmetry.space_group_name_H-M   'P 1'
#
loop_
_entity.id
_entity.type
_entity.pdbx_description
1 polymer ?
#
loop_
_entity_poly.entity_id
_entity_poly.type
_entity_poly.pdbx_seq_one_letter_code
_entity_poly.pdbx_strand_id
1 'polypeptide(L)' 'MDEQILCVHGGLSPDIKTLDQIRTIERNQEIPHKGAFCDLVWSDPEDVDTWAISPRGAGWLFGAKVTNE' A
#
# COMPACT_ATOMS: atom_id res chain seq x y z
N MET A 1 15.13 12.17 -9.77
CA MET A 1 14.05 11.17 -9.93
C MET A 1 12.78 11.95 -9.82
N ASP A 2 12.21 12.32 -10.95
CA ASP A 2 11.45 13.56 -11.17
C ASP A 2 10.00 13.51 -10.65
N GLU A 3 9.80 13.15 -9.37
CA GLU A 3 8.47 13.09 -8.70
C GLU A 3 7.39 12.26 -9.45
N GLN A 4 7.81 11.46 -10.43
CA GLN A 4 6.94 10.71 -11.34
C GLN A 4 6.79 9.24 -10.97
N ILE A 5 7.69 8.69 -10.15
CA ILE A 5 7.76 7.26 -9.85
C ILE A 5 7.78 7.07 -8.34
N LEU A 6 6.81 6.31 -7.83
CA LEU A 6 6.77 5.82 -6.46
C LEU A 6 7.24 4.36 -6.44
N CYS A 7 8.29 4.08 -5.64
CA CYS A 7 8.77 2.72 -5.41
C CYS A 7 8.42 2.29 -3.98
N VAL A 8 7.77 1.13 -3.84
CA VAL A 8 7.39 0.51 -2.55
C VAL A 8 7.72 -0.99 -2.60
N HIS A 9 7.80 -1.64 -1.44
CA HIS A 9 8.16 -3.06 -1.37
C HIS A 9 7.01 -3.99 -1.78
N GLY A 10 5.83 -3.77 -1.20
CA GLY A 10 4.62 -4.52 -1.53
C GLY A 10 3.79 -3.75 -2.55
N GLY A 11 2.96 -2.82 -2.05
CA GLY A 11 2.03 -2.10 -2.92
C GLY A 11 1.30 -0.96 -2.26
N LEU A 12 0.08 -0.68 -2.74
CA LEU A 12 -0.71 0.45 -2.30
C LEU A 12 -1.52 0.13 -1.03
N SER A 13 -1.99 1.18 -0.35
CA SER A 13 -2.82 1.07 0.85
C SER A 13 -4.11 1.89 0.68
N PRO A 14 -5.28 1.38 1.11
CA PRO A 14 -6.50 2.18 1.14
C PRO A 14 -6.43 3.36 2.12
N ASP A 15 -5.52 3.31 3.09
CA ASP A 15 -5.29 4.36 4.09
C ASP A 15 -4.36 5.48 3.57
N ILE A 16 -3.75 5.30 2.39
CA ILE A 16 -2.78 6.23 1.81
C ILE A 16 -3.30 6.76 0.46
N LYS A 17 -3.63 8.03 0.43
CA LYS A 17 -4.07 8.77 -0.77
C LYS A 17 -3.07 9.81 -1.24
N THR A 18 -2.08 10.16 -0.42
CA THR A 18 -1.09 11.19 -0.73
C THR A 18 0.31 10.77 -0.28
N LEU A 19 1.34 11.28 -0.96
CA LEU A 19 2.73 11.05 -0.56
C LEU A 19 3.06 11.61 0.83
N ASP A 20 2.37 12.68 1.24
CA ASP A 20 2.58 13.29 2.56
C ASP A 20 2.15 12.35 3.69
N GLN A 21 1.10 11.53 3.50
CA GLN A 21 0.72 10.51 4.49
C GLN A 21 1.84 9.48 4.69
N ILE A 22 2.55 9.07 3.62
CA ILE A 22 3.71 8.17 3.70
C ILE A 22 4.85 8.82 4.51
N ARG A 23 5.06 10.13 4.35
CA ARG A 23 6.10 10.88 5.07
C ARG A 23 5.83 10.96 6.57
N THR A 24 4.56 10.89 7.00
CA THR A 24 4.16 10.93 8.42
C THR A 24 4.15 9.59 9.14
N ILE A 25 4.41 8.47 8.44
CA ILE A 25 4.45 7.14 9.06
C ILE A 25 5.66 7.05 10.00
N GLU A 26 5.42 6.69 11.27
CA GLU A 26 6.48 6.29 12.21
C GLU A 26 7.03 4.93 11.79
N ARG A 27 8.30 4.89 11.38
CA ARG A 27 8.94 3.68 10.82
C ARG A 27 9.98 3.08 11.73
N ASN A 28 10.36 3.74 12.82
CA ASN A 28 11.32 3.21 13.79
C ASN A 28 10.63 2.29 14.79
N GLN A 29 9.96 1.26 14.26
CA GLN A 29 9.21 0.26 15.00
C GLN A 29 9.13 -1.04 14.19
N GLU A 30 8.71 -2.13 14.84
CA GLU A 30 8.31 -3.35 14.13
C GLU A 30 7.10 -3.07 13.23
N ILE A 31 7.04 -3.73 12.07
CA ILE A 31 5.94 -3.54 11.13
C ILE A 31 4.63 -4.00 11.80
N PRO A 32 3.62 -3.13 11.94
CA PRO A 32 2.35 -3.52 12.54
C PRO A 32 1.64 -4.58 11.72
N HIS A 33 0.72 -5.34 12.33
CA HIS A 33 -0.09 -6.34 11.61
C HIS A 33 -1.17 -5.73 10.68
N LYS A 34 -1.41 -4.42 10.74
CA LYS A 34 -2.43 -3.73 9.93
C LYS A 34 -2.11 -2.24 9.73
N GLY A 35 -2.75 -1.64 8.73
CA GLY A 35 -2.69 -0.21 8.43
C GLY A 35 -1.57 0.16 7.46
N ALA A 36 -1.49 1.46 7.15
CA ALA A 36 -0.61 2.05 6.14
C ALA A 36 0.81 1.44 6.03
N PHE A 37 1.54 1.28 7.14
CA PHE A 37 2.90 0.72 7.08
C PHE A 37 2.91 -0.77 6.70
N CYS A 38 1.96 -1.56 7.22
CA CYS A 38 1.79 -2.96 6.85
C CYS A 38 1.49 -3.09 5.36
N ASP A 39 0.52 -2.31 4.87
CA ASP A 39 0.02 -2.38 3.50
C ASP A 39 1.11 -2.01 2.47
N LEU A 40 1.93 -0.98 2.75
CA LEU A 40 3.05 -0.60 1.87
C LEU A 40 4.08 -1.72 1.68
N VAL A 41 4.15 -2.67 2.61
CA VAL A 41 5.11 -3.79 2.61
C VAL A 41 4.46 -5.10 2.18
N TRP A 42 3.15 -5.28 2.39
CA TRP A 42 2.47 -6.57 2.22
C TRP A 42 1.34 -6.60 1.18
N SER A 43 0.91 -5.46 0.65
CA SER A 43 -0.11 -5.44 -0.41
C SER A 43 0.44 -5.96 -1.74
N ASP A 44 -0.41 -6.61 -2.54
CA ASP A 44 -0.06 -7.18 -3.85
C ASP A 44 -1.03 -6.66 -4.95
N PRO A 45 -0.56 -6.42 -6.19
CA PRO A 45 -1.45 -6.20 -7.32
C PRO A 45 -2.14 -7.51 -7.73
N GLU A 46 -3.44 -7.45 -8.07
CA GLU A 46 -4.23 -8.62 -8.48
C GLU A 46 -5.33 -8.23 -9.49
N ASP A 47 -5.88 -9.22 -10.21
CA ASP A 47 -7.04 -9.06 -11.10
C ASP A 47 -8.36 -8.91 -10.32
N VAL A 48 -8.44 -7.85 -9.53
CA VAL A 48 -9.64 -7.38 -8.83
C VAL A 48 -10.01 -5.99 -9.31
N ASP A 49 -11.27 -5.60 -9.13
CA ASP A 49 -11.72 -4.27 -9.57
C ASP A 49 -11.11 -3.14 -8.72
N THR A 50 -11.12 -3.28 -7.39
CA THR A 50 -10.64 -2.25 -6.45
C THR A 50 -9.75 -2.86 -5.38
N TRP A 51 -10.25 -3.02 -4.16
CA TRP A 51 -9.52 -3.59 -3.03
C TRP A 51 -10.14 -4.94 -2.64
N ALA A 52 -9.30 -5.91 -2.30
CA ALA A 52 -9.73 -7.16 -1.69
C ALA A 52 -8.79 -7.56 -0.55
N ILE A 53 -9.28 -8.38 0.38
CA ILE A 53 -8.48 -8.85 1.52
C ILE A 53 -7.38 -9.78 1.00
N SER A 54 -6.14 -9.55 1.44
CA SER A 54 -5.03 -10.42 1.07
C SER A 54 -5.16 -11.80 1.72
N PRO A 55 -4.99 -12.90 0.94
CA PRO A 55 -4.93 -14.24 1.50
C PRO A 55 -3.66 -14.49 2.33
N ARG A 56 -2.67 -13.58 2.29
CA ARG A 56 -1.46 -13.64 3.12
C ARG A 56 -1.74 -13.34 4.60
N GLY A 57 -2.93 -12.83 4.93
CA GLY A 57 -3.29 -12.43 6.28
C GLY A 57 -2.76 -11.06 6.71
N ALA A 58 -2.13 -10.32 5.79
CA ALA A 58 -1.63 -8.95 5.96
C ALA A 58 -1.68 -8.20 4.62
N GLY A 59 -1.94 -6.88 4.66
CA GLY A 59 -2.07 -6.05 3.46
C GLY A 59 -3.35 -6.29 2.66
N TRP A 60 -3.37 -5.74 1.44
CA TRP A 60 -4.51 -5.78 0.52
C TRP A 60 -4.11 -6.27 -0.87
N LEU A 61 -5.07 -6.86 -1.57
CA LEU A 61 -5.01 -7.00 -3.01
C LEU A 61 -5.57 -5.72 -3.64
N PHE A 62 -4.92 -5.20 -4.68
CA PHE A 62 -5.39 -4.01 -5.38
C PHE A 62 -5.37 -4.16 -6.90
N GLY A 63 -6.44 -3.65 -7.51
CA GLY A 63 -6.69 -3.68 -8.94
C GLY A 63 -6.16 -2.48 -9.70
N ALA A 64 -6.23 -2.57 -11.04
CA ALA A 64 -5.82 -1.49 -11.93
C ALA A 64 -6.62 -0.19 -11.76
N LYS A 65 -7.86 -0.22 -11.23
CA LYS A 65 -8.60 1.02 -10.96
C LYS A 65 -7.98 1.79 -9.80
N VAL A 66 -7.45 1.10 -8.79
CA VAL A 66 -6.78 1.72 -7.64
C VAL A 66 -5.47 2.41 -8.07
N THR A 67 -4.75 1.84 -9.03
CA THR A 67 -3.49 2.42 -9.51
C THR A 67 -3.67 3.65 -10.41
N ASN A 68 -4.88 3.88 -10.93
CA ASN A 68 -5.23 5.02 -11.80
C ASN A 68 -6.13 6.06 -11.11
N GLU A 69 -6.38 5.91 -9.81
CA GLU A 69 -7.14 6.87 -8.98
C GLU A 69 -6.28 8.11 -8.66
#